data_AF-A0A7G2LTQ2-F1
#
_entry.id   AF-A0A7G2LTQ2-F1
#
_cell.length_a   1.000
_cell.length_b   1.000
_cell.length_c   1.000
_cell.angle_alpha   90.00
_cell.angle_beta   90.00
_cell.angle_gamma   90.00
#
_symmetry.space_group_name_H-M   'P 1'
#
loop_
_entity.id
_entity.type
_entity.pdbx_description
1 polymer ?
#
loop_
_entity_poly.entity_id
_entity_poly.type
_entity_poly.pdbx_seq_one_letter_code
_entity_poly.pdbx_strand_id
1 'polypeptide(L)'
;PVMIVGEGRAFIAGADITEFGKPPMEPHLPNLCNQIEASPLLVVASMHGVSLGGGLEVALSAHYRIAQPSARVGLPEVHLGLIPGAGGTQR
;
A
#
# COMPACT_ATOMS: atom_id res chain seq x y z
N PRO A 1 1.72 -15.85 11.91
CA PRO A 1 0.97 -14.94 11.00
C PRO A 1 1.45 -13.51 11.26
N VAL A 2 1.42 -12.65 10.25
CA VAL A 2 1.81 -11.24 10.32
C VAL A 2 0.56 -10.41 10.03
N MET A 3 0.30 -9.40 10.85
CA MET A 3 -0.79 -8.44 10.62
C MET A 3 -0.17 -7.07 10.38
N ILE A 4 -0.46 -6.48 9.22
CA ILE A 4 -0.08 -5.10 8.91
C ILE A 4 -1.25 -4.22 9.36
N VAL A 5 -0.95 -3.23 10.20
CA VAL A 5 -1.92 -2.27 10.74
C VAL A 5 -1.36 -0.86 10.63
N GLY A 6 -2.24 0.13 10.47
CA GLY A 6 -1.90 1.54 10.62
C GLY A 6 -2.40 2.07 11.96
N GLU A 7 -1.68 3.00 12.57
CA GLU A 7 -2.16 3.74 13.73
C GLU A 7 -2.94 5.00 13.31
N GLY A 8 -3.90 5.42 14.13
CA GLY A 8 -4.60 6.69 13.93
C GLY A 8 -5.71 6.59 12.88
N ARG A 9 -5.76 7.56 11.96
CA ARG A 9 -6.92 7.79 11.07
C ARG A 9 -6.88 7.05 9.73
N ALA A 10 -5.78 6.37 9.42
CA ALA A 10 -5.59 5.70 8.15
C ALA A 10 -4.80 4.40 8.33
N PHE A 11 -4.96 3.46 7.40
CA PHE A 11 -4.05 2.35 7.25
C PHE A 11 -2.72 2.84 6.67
N ILE A 12 -2.71 3.22 5.38
CA ILE A 12 -1.59 3.87 4.69
C ILE A 12 -2.17 4.81 3.62
N ALA A 13 -1.94 6.12 3.73
CA ALA A 13 -2.57 7.11 2.86
C ALA A 13 -1.91 7.28 1.49
N GLY A 14 -0.81 6.59 1.23
CA GLY A 14 0.00 6.70 0.02
C GLY A 14 1.41 7.18 0.30
N ALA A 15 2.15 7.53 -0.75
CA ALA A 15 3.50 8.08 -0.65
C ALA A 15 3.48 9.48 -0.01
N ASP A 16 4.58 9.84 0.65
CA ASP A 16 4.76 11.19 1.20
C ASP A 16 4.98 12.19 0.05
N ILE A 17 4.07 13.15 -0.10
CA ILE A 17 4.13 14.17 -1.15
C ILE A 17 5.39 15.04 -1.04
N THR A 18 6.01 15.15 0.14
CA THR A 18 7.24 15.91 0.34
C THR A 18 8.46 15.22 -0.27
N GLU A 19 8.34 13.95 -0.68
CA GLU A 19 9.37 13.20 -1.39
C GLU A 19 9.26 13.35 -2.91
N PHE A 20 8.19 13.96 -3.43
CA PHE A 20 7.97 14.06 -4.86
C PHE A 20 9.03 14.92 -5.54
N GLY A 21 9.54 14.44 -6.67
CA GLY A 21 10.61 15.08 -7.43
C GLY A 21 12.02 14.88 -6.85
N LYS A 22 12.15 14.20 -5.71
CA LYS A 22 13.45 13.78 -5.18
C LYS A 22 13.84 12.40 -5.74
N PRO A 23 15.14 12.06 -5.80
CA PRO A 23 15.57 10.72 -6.13
C PRO A 23 14.96 9.68 -5.17
N PRO A 24 14.43 8.55 -5.67
CA PRO A 24 13.87 7.51 -4.82
C PRO A 24 14.95 6.89 -3.93
N MET A 25 14.59 6.58 -2.69
CA MET A 25 15.48 5.93 -1.72
C MET A 25 15.05 4.47 -1.48
N GLU A 26 16.02 3.64 -1.08
CA GLU A 26 15.73 2.28 -0.61
C GLU A 26 15.20 2.30 0.84
N PRO A 27 14.30 1.36 1.23
CA PRO A 27 13.77 0.29 0.39
C PRO A 27 12.70 0.79 -0.60
N HIS A 28 12.80 0.39 -1.87
CA HIS A 28 11.79 0.71 -2.87
C HIS A 28 10.48 -0.07 -2.63
N LEU A 29 9.35 0.63 -2.73
CA LEU A 29 8.02 0.05 -2.47
C LEU A 29 7.71 -1.22 -3.29
N PRO A 30 8.04 -1.33 -4.59
CA PRO A 30 7.85 -2.57 -5.34
C PRO A 30 8.60 -3.76 -4.73
N ASN A 31 9.83 -3.54 -4.26
CA ASN A 31 10.65 -4.57 -3.62
C ASN A 31 10.01 -5.05 -2.32
N LEU A 32 9.47 -4.12 -1.52
CA LEU A 32 8.74 -4.46 -0.30
C LEU A 32 7.48 -5.27 -0.62
N CYS A 33 6.66 -4.85 -1.59
CA CYS A 33 5.47 -5.58 -2.00
C CYS A 33 5.80 -7.02 -2.44
N ASN A 34 6.85 -7.19 -3.24
CA ASN A 34 7.29 -8.52 -3.68
C ASN A 34 7.75 -9.39 -2.50
N GLN A 35 8.39 -8.81 -1.48
CA GLN A 35 8.77 -9.54 -0.26
C GLN A 35 7.56 -9.96 0.58
N ILE A 36 6.52 -9.12 0.63
CA ILE A 36 5.27 -9.46 1.33
C ILE A 36 4.59 -10.65 0.62
N GLU A 37 4.48 -10.62 -0.70
CA GLU A 37 3.89 -11.71 -1.50
C GLU A 37 4.67 -13.02 -1.40
N ALA A 38 6.00 -12.93 -1.36
CA ALA A 38 6.86 -14.10 -1.25
C ALA A 38 7.00 -14.61 0.21
N SER A 39 6.31 -13.99 1.17
CA SER A 39 6.48 -14.32 2.57
C SER A 39 6.02 -15.75 2.86
N PRO A 40 6.82 -16.58 3.56
CA PRO A 40 6.39 -17.91 3.98
C PRO A 40 5.35 -17.86 5.12
N LEU A 41 5.13 -16.68 5.72
CA LEU A 41 4.12 -16.48 6.76
C LEU A 41 2.84 -15.89 6.15
N LEU A 42 1.68 -16.27 6.68
CA LEU A 42 0.42 -15.62 6.32
C LEU A 42 0.45 -14.13 6.72
N VAL A 43 0.32 -13.22 5.74
CA VAL A 43 0.28 -11.76 5.94
C VAL A 43 -1.14 -11.28 5.71
N VAL A 44 -1.69 -10.53 6.67
CA VAL A 44 -3.03 -9.95 6.62
C VAL A 44 -2.94 -8.43 6.72
N ALA A 45 -3.48 -7.71 5.75
CA ALA A 45 -3.65 -6.27 5.83
C ALA A 45 -4.99 -5.93 6.52
N SER A 46 -4.94 -5.15 7.60
CA SER A 46 -6.14 -4.69 8.31
C SER A 46 -6.38 -3.22 8.07
N MET A 47 -7.41 -2.93 7.28
CA MET A 47 -7.61 -1.62 6.66
C MET A 47 -8.75 -0.85 7.33
N HIS A 48 -8.45 0.37 7.76
CA HIS A 48 -9.40 1.36 8.26
C HIS A 48 -9.08 2.73 7.67
N GLY A 49 -10.04 3.65 7.75
CA GLY A 49 -9.87 5.01 7.23
C GLY A 49 -9.55 4.98 5.72
N VAL A 50 -8.39 5.50 5.33
CA VAL A 50 -7.94 5.49 3.93
C VAL A 50 -6.79 4.51 3.69
N SER A 51 -6.82 3.85 2.53
CA SER A 51 -5.74 3.03 1.97
C SER A 51 -5.58 3.39 0.50
N LEU A 52 -4.70 4.35 0.19
CA LEU A 52 -4.63 4.96 -1.16
C LEU A 52 -3.25 4.82 -1.78
N GLY A 53 -3.22 4.72 -3.11
CA GLY A 53 -2.01 4.60 -3.92
C GLY A 53 -1.08 3.49 -3.41
N GLY A 54 0.18 3.83 -3.15
CA GLY A 54 1.15 2.89 -2.54
C GLY A 54 0.66 2.19 -1.27
N GLY A 55 -0.22 2.81 -0.49
CA GLY A 55 -0.84 2.16 0.67
C GLY A 55 -1.79 1.02 0.32
N LEU A 56 -2.55 1.16 -0.77
CA LEU A 56 -3.34 0.07 -1.32
C LEU A 56 -2.43 -0.97 -1.98
N GLU A 57 -1.34 -0.58 -2.63
CA GLU A 57 -0.38 -1.54 -3.22
C GLU A 57 0.24 -2.45 -2.15
N VAL A 58 0.55 -1.92 -0.96
CA VAL A 58 0.96 -2.73 0.21
C VAL A 58 -0.15 -3.71 0.60
N ALA A 59 -1.41 -3.26 0.69
CA ALA A 59 -2.51 -4.16 1.04
C ALA A 59 -2.76 -5.24 -0.03
N LEU A 60 -2.60 -4.91 -1.31
CA LEU A 60 -2.71 -5.86 -2.43
C LEU A 60 -1.63 -6.92 -2.38
N SER A 61 -0.43 -6.59 -1.90
CA SER A 61 0.66 -7.56 -1.73
C SER A 61 0.44 -8.58 -0.59
N ALA A 62 -0.47 -8.29 0.36
CA ALA A 62 -0.77 -9.22 1.45
C ALA A 62 -1.55 -10.47 0.98
N HIS A 63 -1.42 -11.58 1.70
CA HIS A 63 -2.18 -12.82 1.41
C HIS A 63 -3.69 -12.64 1.64
N TYR A 64 -4.06 -11.89 2.67
CA TYR A 64 -5.45 -11.55 2.97
C TYR A 64 -5.61 -10.05 3.26
N ARG A 65 -6.81 -9.56 2.99
CA ARG A 65 -7.23 -8.18 3.29
C ARG A 65 -8.53 -8.23 4.08
N ILE A 66 -8.57 -7.51 5.19
CA ILE A 66 -9.80 -7.24 5.94
C ILE A 66 -9.96 -5.73 6.03
N ALA A 67 -11.18 -5.23 5.92
CA ALA A 67 -11.45 -3.80 5.91
C ALA A 67 -12.68 -3.47 6.76
N GLN A 68 -12.63 -2.34 7.47
CA GLN A 68 -13.83 -1.76 8.06
C GLN A 68 -14.82 -1.37 6.95
N PRO A 69 -16.14 -1.44 7.17
CA PRO A 69 -17.13 -1.02 6.17
C PRO A 69 -16.95 0.44 5.70
N SER A 70 -16.39 1.29 6.55
CA SER A 70 -16.10 2.70 6.26
C SER A 70 -14.75 2.94 5.59
N ALA A 71 -13.93 1.90 5.39
CA ALA A 71 -12.63 2.03 4.78
C ALA A 71 -12.76 2.46 3.31
N ARG A 72 -11.88 3.36 2.88
CA ARG A 72 -11.80 3.87 1.51
C ARG A 72 -10.50 3.42 0.88
N VAL A 73 -10.62 2.85 -0.31
CA VAL A 73 -9.50 2.28 -1.06
C VAL A 73 -9.47 2.88 -2.46
N GLY A 74 -8.29 2.99 -3.06
CA GLY A 74 -8.17 3.41 -4.44
C GLY A 74 -6.74 3.67 -4.87
N LEU A 75 -6.54 3.72 -6.19
CA LEU A 75 -5.29 4.07 -6.85
C LEU A 75 -5.48 5.41 -7.59
N PRO A 76 -5.35 6.56 -6.90
CA PRO A 76 -5.62 7.88 -7.46
C PRO A 76 -4.42 8.53 -8.18
N GLU A 77 -3.33 7.78 -8.42
CA GLU A 77 -2.08 8.27 -9.02
C GLU A 77 -2.30 9.04 -10.33
N VAL A 78 -3.30 8.66 -11.11
CA VAL A 78 -3.66 9.33 -12.37
C VAL A 78 -4.02 10.80 -12.18
N HIS A 79 -4.57 11.19 -11.03
CA HIS A 79 -4.87 12.60 -10.73
C HIS A 79 -3.61 13.46 -10.54
N LEU A 80 -2.44 12.82 -10.35
CA LEU A 80 -1.13 13.46 -10.26
C LEU A 80 -0.32 13.29 -11.56
N GLY A 81 -0.91 12.74 -12.63
CA GLY A 81 -0.21 12.43 -13.87
C GLY A 81 0.73 11.23 -13.77
N LEU A 82 0.50 10.35 -12.78
CA LEU A 82 1.30 9.16 -12.51
C LEU A 82 0.48 7.89 -12.72
N ILE A 83 1.15 6.74 -12.59
CA ILE A 83 0.52 5.42 -12.53
C ILE A 83 0.90 4.72 -11.21
N PRO A 84 0.13 3.73 -10.75
CA PRO A 84 0.51 2.88 -9.62
C PRO A 84 1.83 2.16 -9.92
N GLY A 85 2.86 2.45 -9.13
CA GLY A 85 4.24 2.08 -9.44
C GLY A 85 4.76 0.85 -8.71
N ALA A 86 4.06 0.37 -7.68
CA ALA A 86 4.46 -0.77 -6.86
C ALA A 86 3.62 -2.03 -7.12
N GLY A 87 3.11 -2.17 -8.35
CA GLY A 87 2.41 -3.35 -8.86
C GLY A 87 0.88 -3.27 -8.82
N GLY A 88 0.31 -2.12 -8.45
CA GLY A 88 -1.14 -1.89 -8.42
C GLY A 88 -1.84 -2.00 -9.79
N THR A 89 -1.11 -1.88 -10.90
CA THR A 89 -1.65 -2.16 -12.24
C THR A 89 -1.65 -3.64 -12.61
N GLN A 90 -0.93 -4.48 -11.85
CA GLN A 90 -0.69 -5.89 -12.19
C GLN A 90 -1.38 -6.88 -11.24
N ARG A 91 -1.69 -6.48 -10.01
CA ARG A 91 -2.41 -7.28 -9.00
C ARG A 91 -3.91 -7.03 -9.08
#